data_AF-A0A1W2EZX5-F1
#
_entry.id   AF-A0A1W2EZX5-F1
#
_cell.length_a   1.000
_cell.length_b   1.000
_cell.length_c   1.000
_cell.angle_alpha   90.00
_cell.angle_beta   90.00
_cell.angle_gamma   90.00
#
_symmetry.space_group_name_H-M   'P 1'
#
loop_
_entity.id
_entity.type
_entity.pdbx_description
1 polymer ?
#
loop_
_entity_poly.entity_id
_entity_poly.type
_entity_poly.pdbx_seq_one_letter_code
_entity_poly.pdbx_strand_id
1 'polypeptide(L)' 'MKNIKLKSVDSESADIIVNIHFDAVHKGHASHFYDEDILNDWSPPISEARIADFKRRISKTQPIAMLAYLDEIPIGFQ' A
#
# COMPACT_ATOMS: atom_id res chain seq x y z
N MET A 1 5.37 24.32 -7.11
CA MET A 1 5.34 22.98 -7.74
C MET A 1 5.40 21.94 -6.65
N LYS A 2 4.50 20.95 -6.66
CA LYS A 2 4.60 19.80 -5.74
C LYS A 2 5.74 18.90 -6.22
N ASN A 3 6.68 18.54 -5.35
CA ASN A 3 7.85 17.74 -5.71
C ASN A 3 7.53 16.26 -5.50
N ILE A 4 7.32 15.52 -6.61
CA ILE A 4 7.07 14.08 -6.57
C ILE A 4 8.37 13.34 -6.86
N LYS A 5 8.80 12.46 -5.95
CA LYS A 5 9.94 11.57 -6.12
C LYS A 5 9.48 10.13 -6.24
N LEU A 6 10.07 9.37 -7.16
CA LEU A 6 9.83 7.93 -7.30
C LEU A 6 11.05 7.17 -6.78
N LYS A 7 10.83 6.16 -5.92
CA LYS A 7 11.89 5.30 -5.36
C LYS A 7 11.52 3.84 -5.56
N SER A 8 12.41 3.03 -6.11
CA SER A 8 12.28 1.57 -6.09
C SER A 8 12.45 1.08 -4.65
N VAL A 9 11.59 0.17 -4.20
CA VAL A 9 11.63 -0.36 -2.84
C VAL A 9 11.64 -1.88 -2.81
N ASP A 10 12.14 -2.42 -1.70
CA ASP A 10 12.21 -3.84 -1.40
C ASP A 10 11.16 -4.23 -0.35
N SER A 11 11.26 -5.47 0.13
CA SER A 11 10.35 -6.05 1.11
C SER A 11 10.29 -5.32 2.46
N GLU A 12 11.24 -4.43 2.79
CA GLU A 12 11.19 -3.63 4.00
C GLU A 12 10.13 -2.52 3.95
N SER A 13 9.65 -2.15 2.75
CA SER A 13 8.56 -1.17 2.57
C SER A 13 7.16 -1.80 2.50
N ALA A 14 7.04 -3.07 2.90
CA ALA A 14 5.79 -3.84 2.85
C ALA A 14 4.65 -3.17 3.65
N ASP A 15 4.96 -2.62 4.82
CA ASP A 15 4.00 -1.91 5.65
C ASP A 15 3.46 -0.67 4.94
N ILE A 16 4.31 0.13 4.29
CA ILE A 16 3.92 1.35 3.57
C ILE A 16 2.94 0.99 2.44
N ILE A 17 3.25 -0.05 1.67
CA ILE A 17 2.40 -0.51 0.55
C ILE A 17 1.04 -0.97 1.05
N VAL A 18 1.02 -1.78 2.12
CA VAL A 18 -0.23 -2.27 2.73
C VAL A 18 -1.09 -1.11 3.26
N ASN A 19 -0.46 -0.11 3.88
CA ASN A 19 -1.16 1.10 4.36
C ASN A 19 -1.75 1.92 3.20
N ILE A 20 -0.97 2.19 2.16
CA ILE A 20 -1.47 2.93 0.98
C ILE A 20 -2.63 2.19 0.33
N HIS A 21 -2.51 0.88 0.16
CA HIS A 21 -3.57 0.08 -0.46
C HIS A 21 -4.85 0.10 0.37
N PHE A 22 -4.73 -0.06 1.70
CA PHE A 22 -5.88 0.03 2.60
C PHE A 22 -6.57 1.39 2.50
N ASP A 23 -5.81 2.48 2.59
CA ASP A 23 -6.37 3.82 2.48
C ASP A 23 -7.00 4.08 1.11
N ALA A 24 -6.41 3.58 0.03
CA ALA A 24 -6.99 3.71 -1.31
C ALA A 24 -8.35 2.99 -1.44
N VAL A 25 -8.53 1.86 -0.78
CA VAL A 25 -9.78 1.09 -0.78
C VAL A 25 -10.82 1.71 0.16
N HIS A 26 -10.43 1.99 1.41
CA HIS A 26 -11.35 2.37 2.49
C HIS A 26 -11.62 3.86 2.59
N LYS A 27 -10.70 4.71 2.13
CA LYS A 27 -10.83 6.18 2.14
C LYS A 27 -10.89 6.78 0.74
N GLY A 28 -10.62 5.98 -0.29
CA GLY A 28 -10.73 6.38 -1.68
C GLY A 28 -12.16 6.28 -2.20
N HIS A 29 -12.32 6.46 -3.51
CA HIS A 29 -13.63 6.55 -4.14
C HIS A 29 -14.49 5.28 -3.96
N ALA A 30 -13.87 4.10 -3.82
CA ALA A 30 -14.58 2.83 -3.63
C ALA A 30 -15.48 2.83 -2.39
N SER A 31 -15.07 3.48 -1.29
CA SER A 31 -15.86 3.51 -0.06
C SER A 31 -17.18 4.27 -0.15
N HIS A 32 -17.40 4.99 -1.24
CA HIS A 32 -18.69 5.63 -1.52
C HIS A 32 -19.71 4.68 -2.18
N PHE A 33 -19.29 3.51 -2.67
CA PHE A 33 -20.13 2.60 -3.47
C PHE A 33 -20.27 1.20 -2.87
N TYR A 34 -19.36 0.79 -2.01
CA TYR A 34 -19.30 -0.56 -1.47
C TYR A 34 -19.35 -0.54 0.05
N ASP A 35 -20.05 -1.53 0.60
CA ASP A 35 -20.15 -1.74 2.04
C ASP A 35 -18.82 -2.24 2.64
N GLU A 36 -18.68 -2.09 3.95
CA GLU A 36 -17.43 -2.37 4.67
C GLU A 36 -16.95 -3.83 4.51
N ASP A 37 -17.86 -4.79 4.38
CA ASP A 37 -17.53 -6.19 4.13
C ASP A 37 -16.85 -6.39 2.77
N ILE A 38 -17.36 -5.77 1.71
CA ILE A 38 -16.76 -5.79 0.37
C ILE A 38 -15.39 -5.09 0.40
N LEU A 39 -15.28 -3.94 1.07
CA LEU A 39 -14.01 -3.22 1.18
C LEU A 39 -12.96 -4.03 1.97
N ASN A 40 -13.39 -4.76 3.01
CA ASN A 40 -12.53 -5.64 3.78
C ASN A 40 -12.13 -6.90 3.01
N ASP A 41 -12.97 -7.42 2.13
CA ASP A 41 -12.62 -8.51 1.22
C ASP A 41 -11.52 -8.09 0.23
N TRP A 42 -11.57 -6.85 -0.26
CA TRP A 42 -10.55 -6.32 -1.17
C TRP A 42 -9.25 -5.95 -0.45
N SER A 43 -9.37 -5.31 0.72
CA SER A 43 -8.24 -4.92 1.54
C SER A 43 -8.60 -5.10 3.01
N PRO A 44 -8.23 -6.25 3.62
CA PRO A 44 -8.52 -6.53 5.03
C PRO A 44 -7.93 -5.48 5.98
N PRO A 45 -8.42 -5.38 7.23
CA PRO A 45 -7.83 -4.49 8.22
C PRO A 45 -6.31 -4.68 8.37
N ILE A 46 -5.61 -3.57 8.61
CA ILE A 46 -4.15 -3.59 8.76
C ILE A 46 -3.79 -4.32 10.06
N SER A 47 -2.93 -5.32 9.96
CA SER A 47 -2.40 -6.07 11.09
C SER A 47 -0.98 -6.52 10.81
N GLU A 48 -0.22 -6.83 11.87
CA GLU A 48 1.13 -7.39 11.75
C GLU A 48 1.14 -8.68 10.92
N ALA A 49 0.12 -9.53 11.11
CA ALA A 49 -0.04 -10.77 10.35
C ALA A 49 -0.22 -10.52 8.84
N ARG A 50 -1.01 -9.50 8.47
CA ARG A 50 -1.23 -9.10 7.07
C ARG A 50 0.07 -8.58 6.43
N ILE A 51 0.81 -7.73 7.15
CA ILE A 51 2.09 -7.19 6.66
C ILE A 51 3.10 -8.32 6.49
N ALA A 52 3.19 -9.24 7.46
CA ALA A 52 4.08 -10.39 7.40
C ALA A 52 3.71 -11.35 6.25
N ASP A 53 2.42 -11.60 6.01
CA ASP A 53 1.96 -12.40 4.88
C ASP A 53 2.30 -11.74 3.53
N PHE A 54 2.05 -10.44 3.39
CA PHE A 54 2.45 -9.69 2.20
C PHE A 54 3.97 -9.77 1.99
N LYS A 55 4.76 -9.50 3.03
CA LYS A 55 6.24 -9.59 3.01
C LYS A 55 6.76 -10.98 2.65
N ARG A 56 6.02 -12.04 2.97
CA ARG A 56 6.37 -13.43 2.61
C ARG A 56 6.10 -13.74 1.14
N ARG A 57 5.08 -13.14 0.54
CA ARG A 57 4.66 -13.41 -0.85
C ARG A 57 5.53 -12.69 -1.89
N ILE A 58 6.14 -11.58 -1.50
CA ILE A 58 6.97 -10.75 -2.39
C ILE A 58 8.43 -11.20 -2.40
N SER A 59 9.12 -10.94 -3.51
CA SER A 59 10.54 -11.27 -3.66
C SER A 59 11.40 -10.53 -2.64
N LYS A 60 12.36 -11.24 -2.01
CA LYS A 60 13.35 -10.64 -1.10
C LYS A 60 14.60 -10.11 -1.82
N THR A 61 14.77 -10.44 -3.10
CA THR A 61 16.01 -10.21 -3.86
C THR A 61 15.84 -9.25 -5.02
N GLN A 62 14.62 -8.77 -5.27
CA GLN A 62 14.30 -7.82 -6.33
C GLN A 62 13.37 -6.72 -5.81
N PRO A 63 13.41 -5.51 -6.40
CA PRO A 63 12.43 -4.48 -6.11
C PRO A 63 11.01 -5.01 -6.28
N ILE A 64 10.16 -4.71 -5.31
CA ILE A 64 8.78 -5.23 -5.25
C ILE A 64 7.77 -4.23 -5.79
N ALA A 65 8.13 -2.94 -5.80
CA ALA A 65 7.30 -1.83 -6.24
C ALA A 65 8.13 -0.55 -6.43
N MET A 66 7.53 0.43 -7.09
CA MET A 66 7.95 1.84 -7.10
C MET A 66 7.04 2.64 -6.16
N LEU A 67 7.59 3.30 -5.15
CA LEU A 67 6.84 4.23 -4.29
C LEU A 67 6.96 5.67 -4.77
N ALA A 68 5.82 6.36 -4.81
CA ALA A 68 5.73 7.80 -5.05
C ALA A 68 5.68 8.57 -3.71
N TYR A 69 6.53 9.59 -3.58
CA TYR A 69 6.63 10.44 -2.42
C TYR A 69 6.33 11.89 -2.76
N LEU A 70 5.46 12.54 -1.99
CA LEU A 70 5.25 13.98 -1.98
C LEU A 70 5.86 14.56 -0.71
N ASP A 71 6.92 15.34 -0.83
CA ASP A 71 7.61 15.96 0.31
C ASP A 71 7.97 14.93 1.43
N GLU A 72 8.49 13.77 1.01
CA GLU A 72 8.83 12.58 1.82
C GLU A 72 7.65 11.77 2.40
N ILE A 73 6.41 12.15 2.12
CA ILE A 73 5.22 11.36 2.47
C ILE A 73 4.91 10.37 1.33
N PRO A 74 4.82 9.06 1.58
CA PRO A 74 4.46 8.09 0.55
C PRO A 74 2.97 8.21 0.21
N ILE A 75 2.64 8.36 -1.08
CA ILE A 75 1.28 8.66 -1.57
C ILE A 75 0.73 7.64 -2.57
N GLY A 76 1.55 6.70 -3.05
CA GLY A 76 1.16 5.73 -4.07
C GLY A 76 2.25 4.71 -4.38
N PHE A 77 1.87 3.61 -5.03
CA PHE A 77 2.81 2.59 -5.51
C PHE A 77 2.42 2.03 -6.89
N GLN A 78 3.39 1.47 -7.61
CA GLN A 78 3.24 0.71 -8.86
C GLN A 78 4.07 -0.57 -8.84
#